data_AF-A0A9E3S5M4-F1
#
_entry.id   AF-A0A9E3S5M4-F1
#
_cell.length_a   1.000
_cell.length_b   1.000
_cell.length_c   1.000
_cell.angle_alpha   90.00
_cell.angle_beta   90.00
_cell.angle_gamma   90.00
#
_symmetry.space_group_name_H-M   'P 1'
#
loop_
_entity.id
_entity.type
_entity.pdbx_description
1 polymer ?
#
loop_
_entity_poly.entity_id
_entity_poly.type
_entity_poly.pdbx_seq_one_letter_code
_entity_poly.pdbx_strand_id
1 'polypeptide(L)' 'MCGRVVLIAVSLGMCRAALCQQTPQPIDVSFTATEDGTEQRYVVVLPTDFKADAPHDVLIALHGHGSDRWQFVNDTRDE' A
#
# COMPACT_ATOMS: atom_id res chain seq x y z
N MET A 1 32.28 45.67 -38.86
CA MET A 1 30.95 45.02 -38.71
C MET A 1 31.07 44.04 -37.55
N CYS A 2 30.45 44.34 -36.40
CA CYS A 2 30.60 43.58 -35.15
C CYS A 2 29.40 42.63 -35.01
N GLY A 3 29.60 41.34 -35.29
CA GLY A 3 28.55 40.33 -35.24
C GLY A 3 28.34 39.82 -33.81
N ARG A 4 27.19 40.10 -33.21
CA ARG A 4 26.79 39.53 -31.92
C ARG A 4 26.24 38.11 -32.15
N VAL A 5 26.94 37.11 -31.64
CA VAL A 5 26.47 35.72 -31.57
C VAL A 5 25.48 35.62 -30.40
N VAL A 6 24.24 35.25 -30.67
CA VAL A 6 23.22 34.99 -29.65
C VAL A 6 23.24 33.51 -29.33
N LEU A 7 23.64 33.17 -28.09
CA LEU A 7 23.69 31.80 -27.59
C LEU A 7 22.33 31.47 -26.96
N ILE A 8 21.53 30.65 -27.63
CA ILE A 8 20.25 30.17 -27.10
C ILE A 8 20.57 29.00 -26.17
N ALA A 9 20.51 29.23 -24.87
CA ALA A 9 20.57 28.17 -23.86
C ALA A 9 19.21 27.46 -23.82
N VAL A 10 19.13 26.26 -24.40
CA VAL A 10 17.99 25.37 -24.22
C VAL A 10 18.11 24.77 -22.83
N SER A 11 17.36 25.30 -21.86
CA SER A 11 17.24 24.71 -20.54
C SER A 11 16.46 23.39 -20.65
N LEU A 12 17.19 22.28 -20.63
CA LEU A 12 16.65 20.93 -20.57
C LEU A 12 15.86 20.81 -19.25
N GLY A 13 14.53 20.89 -19.33
CA GLY A 13 13.64 20.75 -18.19
C GLY A 13 13.81 19.38 -17.54
N MET A 14 14.34 19.34 -16.32
CA MET A 14 14.39 18.13 -15.51
C MET A 14 12.96 17.70 -15.14
N CYS A 15 12.45 16.65 -15.78
CA CYS A 15 11.26 15.94 -15.31
C CYS A 15 11.56 15.36 -13.92
N ARG A 16 10.97 15.93 -12.87
CA ARG A 16 10.92 15.27 -11.56
C ARG A 16 9.99 14.07 -11.68
N ALA A 17 10.55 12.87 -11.75
CA ALA A 17 9.77 11.65 -11.54
C ALA A 17 9.23 11.70 -10.10
N ALA A 18 7.91 11.85 -9.95
CA ALA A 18 7.27 11.61 -8.68
C ALA A 18 7.40 10.11 -8.37
N LEU A 19 8.06 9.78 -7.27
CA LEU A 19 8.02 8.42 -6.73
C LEU A 19 6.59 8.18 -6.26
N CYS A 20 5.77 7.50 -7.07
CA CYS A 20 4.52 6.93 -6.58
C CYS A 20 4.88 5.81 -5.59
N GLN A 21 4.80 6.09 -4.29
CA GLN A 21 4.78 5.03 -3.30
C GLN A 21 3.46 4.28 -3.46
N GLN A 22 3.51 3.05 -3.97
CA GLN A 22 2.34 2.20 -4.06
C GLN A 22 2.05 1.65 -2.67
N THR A 23 0.91 2.02 -2.10
CA THR A 23 0.42 1.37 -0.88
C THR A 23 0.16 -0.11 -1.21
N PRO A 24 0.73 -1.06 -0.44
CA PRO A 24 0.42 -2.47 -0.59
C PRO A 24 -1.08 -2.70 -0.54
N GLN A 25 -1.60 -3.46 -1.50
CA GLN A 25 -3.01 -3.81 -1.52
C GLN A 25 -3.30 -4.86 -0.45
N PRO A 26 -4.47 -4.80 0.23
CA PRO A 26 -4.88 -5.84 1.15
C PRO A 26 -4.95 -7.21 0.47
N ILE A 27 -4.53 -8.26 1.18
CA ILE A 27 -4.45 -9.63 0.67
C ILE A 27 -5.53 -10.47 1.34
N ASP A 28 -6.47 -11.04 0.57
CA ASP A 28 -7.44 -12.03 1.08
C ASP A 28 -6.77 -13.40 1.11
N VAL A 29 -6.71 -14.01 2.30
CA VAL A 29 -6.08 -15.32 2.53
C VAL A 29 -7.12 -16.31 3.00
N SER A 30 -7.27 -17.42 2.28
CA SER A 30 -8.05 -18.57 2.72
C SER A 30 -7.17 -19.62 3.40
N PHE A 31 -7.73 -20.28 4.39
CA PHE A 31 -7.10 -21.42 5.06
C PHE A 31 -8.17 -22.39 5.58
N THR A 32 -7.79 -23.64 5.81
CA THR A 32 -8.66 -24.62 6.47
C THR A 32 -8.39 -24.61 7.97
N ALA A 33 -9.41 -24.35 8.79
CA ALA A 33 -9.28 -24.37 10.23
C ALA A 33 -9.03 -25.80 10.73
N THR A 34 -8.03 -26.00 11.58
CA THR A 34 -7.72 -27.31 12.14
C THR A 34 -8.81 -27.83 13.09
N GLU A 35 -9.55 -26.92 13.73
CA GLU A 35 -10.53 -27.26 14.76
C GLU A 35 -11.81 -27.90 14.20
N ASP A 36 -12.28 -27.46 13.03
CA ASP A 36 -13.55 -27.92 12.45
C ASP A 36 -13.47 -28.30 10.95
N GLY A 37 -12.29 -28.14 10.33
CA GLY A 37 -12.06 -28.47 8.92
C GLY A 37 -12.74 -27.54 7.92
N THR A 38 -13.31 -26.42 8.37
CA THR A 38 -13.99 -25.46 7.49
C THR A 38 -13.00 -24.51 6.82
N GLU A 39 -13.35 -24.01 5.61
CA GLU A 39 -12.61 -22.91 4.99
C GLU A 39 -12.93 -21.61 5.74
N GLN A 40 -11.88 -20.95 6.20
CA GLN A 40 -11.92 -19.65 6.85
C GLN A 40 -11.08 -18.66 6.05
N ARG A 41 -11.33 -17.36 6.26
CA ARG A 41 -10.64 -16.28 5.53
C ARG A 41 -10.29 -15.12 6.44
N TYR A 42 -9.15 -14.50 6.17
CA TYR A 42 -8.72 -13.25 6.80
C TYR A 42 -8.10 -12.32 5.75
N VAL A 43 -7.96 -11.04 6.10
CA VAL A 43 -7.30 -10.06 5.24
C VAL A 43 -6.01 -9.59 5.92
N VAL A 44 -4.92 -9.54 5.16
CA VAL A 44 -3.64 -8.97 5.58
C VAL A 44 -3.51 -7.58 4.99
N VAL A 45 -3.23 -6.60 5.85
CA VAL A 45 -2.85 -5.23 5.44
C VAL A 45 -1.41 -5.00 5.88
N LEU A 46 -0.55 -4.65 4.93
CA LEU A 46 0.86 -4.36 5.19
C LEU A 46 1.12 -2.85 5.13
N PRO A 47 1.98 -2.31 6.00
CA PRO A 47 2.40 -0.92 5.90
C PRO A 47 3.21 -0.69 4.61
N THR A 48 3.20 0.54 4.11
CA THR A 48 3.85 0.92 2.83
C THR A 48 5.34 0.60 2.79
N ASP A 49 6.01 0.57 3.94
CA ASP A 49 7.45 0.30 4.10
C ASP A 49 7.74 -1.07 4.69
N PHE A 50 6.80 -2.03 4.60
CA PHE A 50 6.98 -3.40 5.07
C PHE A 50 8.24 -4.06 4.48
N LYS A 51 9.04 -4.68 5.35
CA LYS A 51 10.24 -5.44 4.99
C LYS A 51 10.08 -6.90 5.36
N ALA A 52 10.03 -7.78 4.37
CA ALA A 52 9.76 -9.20 4.58
C ALA A 52 10.88 -9.96 5.33
N ASP A 53 12.09 -9.40 5.33
CA ASP A 53 13.28 -9.94 5.99
C ASP A 53 13.48 -9.43 7.43
N ALA A 54 12.55 -8.61 7.93
CA ALA A 54 12.55 -8.10 9.29
C ALA A 54 11.34 -8.62 10.07
N PRO A 55 11.46 -8.89 11.38
CA PRO A 55 10.32 -9.15 12.24
C PRO A 55 9.50 -7.86 12.44
N HIS A 56 8.17 -8.01 12.54
CA HIS A 56 7.23 -6.93 12.83
C HIS A 56 6.21 -7.39 13.87
N ASP A 57 5.65 -6.44 14.61
CA ASP A 57 4.49 -6.71 15.46
C ASP A 57 3.23 -6.94 14.61
N VAL A 58 2.30 -7.73 15.13
CA VAL A 58 1.04 -8.06 14.45
C VAL A 58 -0.14 -7.59 15.30
N LEU A 59 -1.04 -6.82 14.67
CA LEU A 59 -2.35 -6.50 15.22
C LEU A 59 -3.39 -7.46 14.65
N ILE A 60 -4.10 -8.16 15.53
CA ILE A 60 -5.25 -8.99 15.15
C ILE A 60 -6.53 -8.17 15.41
N ALA A 61 -7.19 -7.77 14.33
CA ALA A 61 -8.46 -7.06 14.39
C ALA A 61 -9.62 -8.04 14.26
N LEU A 62 -10.51 -8.04 15.25
CA LEU A 62 -11.74 -8.83 15.25
C LEU A 62 -12.92 -7.90 14.98
N HIS A 63 -13.77 -8.27 14.02
CA HIS A 63 -14.95 -7.47 13.68
C HIS A 63 -16.11 -7.72 14.66
N GLY A 64 -17.01 -6.75 14.76
CA GLY A 64 -18.24 -6.88 15.53
C GLY A 64 -19.26 -7.81 14.87
N HIS A 65 -20.33 -8.12 15.62
CA HIS A 65 -21.45 -8.89 15.09
C HIS A 65 -22.12 -8.17 13.90
N GLY A 66 -22.37 -8.91 12.82
CA GLY A 66 -22.98 -8.36 11.60
C GLY A 66 -22.01 -7.62 10.67
N SER A 67 -20.72 -7.53 11.03
CA SER A 67 -19.67 -7.02 10.15
C SER A 67 -18.84 -8.15 9.54
N ASP A 68 -18.05 -7.82 8.51
CA ASP A 68 -17.05 -8.73 7.93
C ASP A 68 -15.62 -8.14 7.91
N ARG A 69 -14.67 -8.97 7.48
CA ARG A 69 -13.23 -8.63 7.36
C ARG A 69 -12.95 -7.44 6.44
N TRP A 70 -13.76 -7.24 5.39
CA TRP A 70 -13.55 -6.18 4.40
C TRP A 70 -14.12 -4.86 4.86
N GLN A 71 -15.23 -4.88 5.61
CA GLN A 71 -15.76 -3.66 6.23
C GLN A 71 -14.71 -3.04 7.17
N PHE A 72 -14.02 -3.83 8.00
CA PHE A 72 -12.95 -3.28 8.84
C PHE A 72 -11.78 -2.71 8.04
N VAL A 73 -11.40 -3.33 6.92
CA VAL A 73 -10.25 -2.91 6.10
C VAL A 73 -10.55 -1.65 5.27
N ASN A 74 -11.77 -1.52 4.77
CA ASN A 74 -12.14 -0.44 3.85
C ASN A 74 -12.78 0.76 4.54
N ASP A 75 -13.38 0.57 5.71
CA ASP A 75 -14.03 1.65 6.42
C ASP A 75 -12.97 2.51 7.11
N THR A 76 -12.69 3.68 6.52
CA THR A 76 -12.01 4.77 7.20
C THR A 76 -12.95 5.27 8.30
N ARG A 77 -13.01 4.54 9.42
CA ARG A 77 -13.75 5.00 10.59
C ARG A 77 -13.07 6.28 11.09
N ASP A 78 -13.70 7.41 10.85
CA ASP A 78 -13.37 8.74 11.39
C ASP A 78 -13.71 8.83 12.89
N GLU A 79 -13.33 7.82 13.68
CA GLU A 79 -13.49 7.87 15.14
C GLU A 79 -12.36 8.69 15.79
#